data_AF-I1RKJ4-F1
#
_entry.id   AF-I1RKJ4-F1
#
_cell.length_a   1.000
_cell.length_b   1.000
_cell.length_c   1.000
_cell.angle_alpha   90.00
_cell.angle_beta   90.00
_cell.angle_gamma   90.00
#
_symmetry.space_group_name_H-M   'P 1'
#
loop_
_entity.id
_entity.type
_entity.pdbx_description
1 polymer ?
#
loop_
_entity_poly.entity_id
_entity_poly.type
_entity_poly.pdbx_seq_one_letter_code
_entity_poly.pdbx_strand_id
1 'polypeptide(L)'
;MQKLAKRVAQAQRQAGKRAQKAAKTEETNYKLRNRQAIRAAVAEVRQNLQDARRARQEDWELGPIAPKRDLGFNGYGMFSEGVRTDWSNYGLYNPRPEILRKRCAWAGGVNQLSLAVSDRVVIMDGPDKGKIDRIKSINIQAGHVTLETHNRAISSGMFGNDSRSQPMPLAIDAIRLVYPITNPETGVTRDVVIHELKSIPANMKSPNMTLDRWEHGYKWDRIVPGINVIIPWPEVQVPEAETFEGDTIRETVEERSFYYNLLSPPMPENIIDELRNKFSKFRTRHEDWYVQQKETEAMSEQARLDSVKSMQTPLQEFHEMQREKRAAEGEPELSDEMLEKLGAIIAQRKDAALKKAGVSEVAATDASLPSSTTTPPTQ
;
A
#
# COMPACT_ATOMS: atom_id res chain seq x y z
N MET A 1 17.95 27.45 -18.36
CA MET A 1 16.91 26.41 -18.06
C MET A 1 16.80 25.84 -16.63
N GLN A 2 17.87 25.40 -15.94
CA GLN A 2 17.75 24.68 -14.64
C GLN A 2 16.97 25.43 -13.53
N LYS A 3 17.04 26.77 -13.50
CA LYS A 3 16.27 27.62 -12.56
C LYS A 3 14.75 27.41 -12.72
N LEU A 4 14.24 27.23 -13.94
CA LEU A 4 12.81 27.02 -14.21
C LEU A 4 12.35 25.63 -13.72
N ALA A 5 13.12 24.58 -14.01
CA ALA A 5 12.84 23.24 -13.51
C ALA A 5 12.84 23.18 -11.97
N LYS A 6 13.80 23.85 -11.32
CA LYS A 6 13.83 23.98 -9.85
C LYS A 6 12.58 24.66 -9.29
N ARG A 7 12.07 25.70 -9.94
CA ARG A 7 10.83 26.39 -9.56
C ARG A 7 9.63 25.46 -9.60
N VAL A 8 9.47 24.69 -10.69
CA VAL A 8 8.39 23.71 -10.84
C VAL A 8 8.48 22.64 -9.76
N ALA A 9 9.67 22.05 -9.57
CA ALA A 9 9.90 21.04 -8.54
C ALA A 9 9.59 21.56 -7.14
N GLN A 10 9.94 22.81 -6.83
CA GLN A 10 9.60 23.44 -5.56
C GLN A 10 8.10 23.63 -5.38
N ALA A 11 7.39 24.09 -6.41
CA ALA A 11 5.94 24.21 -6.38
C ALA A 11 5.24 22.85 -6.18
N GLN A 12 5.72 21.80 -6.87
CA GLN A 12 5.20 20.43 -6.72
C GLN A 12 5.44 19.90 -5.31
N ARG A 13 6.63 20.10 -4.75
CA ARG A 13 6.93 19.73 -3.35
C ARG A 13 6.02 20.47 -2.37
N GLN A 14 5.77 21.76 -2.57
CA GLN A 14 4.90 22.53 -1.69
C GLN A 14 3.44 22.07 -1.77
N ALA A 15 2.92 21.85 -2.98
CA ALA A 15 1.58 21.31 -3.19
C ALA A 15 1.45 19.90 -2.59
N GLY A 16 2.42 19.02 -2.84
CA GLY A 16 2.49 17.68 -2.28
C GLY A 16 2.53 17.70 -0.75
N LYS A 17 3.33 18.59 -0.13
CA LYS A 17 3.37 18.74 1.34
C LYS A 17 2.02 19.19 1.91
N ARG A 18 1.31 20.11 1.22
CA ARG A 18 -0.03 20.56 1.63
C ARG A 18 -1.05 19.43 1.50
N ALA A 19 -1.05 18.71 0.38
CA ALA A 19 -1.93 17.56 0.16
C ALA A 19 -1.68 16.45 1.20
N GLN A 20 -0.42 16.12 1.47
CA GLN A 20 -0.06 15.16 2.53
C GLN A 20 -0.52 15.62 3.91
N LYS A 21 -0.41 16.93 4.22
CA LYS A 21 -0.91 17.47 5.49
C LYS A 21 -2.44 17.34 5.58
N ALA A 22 -3.16 17.69 4.51
CA ALA A 22 -4.62 17.56 4.44
C ALA A 22 -5.07 16.09 4.59
N ALA A 23 -4.46 15.18 3.82
CA ALA A 23 -4.73 13.74 3.91
C ALA A 23 -4.45 13.19 5.33
N LYS A 24 -3.35 13.62 5.97
CA LYS A 24 -3.06 13.25 7.36
C LYS A 24 -4.12 13.77 8.33
N THR A 25 -4.56 15.02 8.18
CA THR A 25 -5.61 15.58 9.05
C THR A 25 -6.95 14.85 8.88
N GLU A 26 -7.33 14.51 7.65
CA GLU A 26 -8.51 13.70 7.36
C GLU A 26 -8.37 12.30 7.97
N GLU A 27 -7.24 11.64 7.77
CA GLU A 27 -6.95 10.32 8.35
C GLU A 27 -7.04 10.35 9.88
N THR A 28 -6.52 11.39 10.54
CA THR A 28 -6.64 11.54 12.00
C THR A 28 -8.07 11.75 12.45
N ASN A 29 -8.87 12.52 11.70
CA ASN A 29 -10.29 12.74 12.00
C ASN A 29 -11.10 11.44 11.84
N TYR A 30 -10.85 10.68 10.77
CA TYR A 30 -11.46 9.37 10.57
C TYR A 30 -11.09 8.39 11.68
N LYS A 31 -9.80 8.33 12.08
CA LYS A 31 -9.35 7.49 13.21
C LYS A 31 -10.05 7.86 14.52
N LEU A 32 -10.27 9.15 14.79
CA LEU A 32 -10.94 9.60 16.00
C LEU A 32 -12.42 9.19 16.02
N ARG A 33 -13.14 9.43 14.92
CA ARG A 33 -14.55 9.02 14.76
C ARG A 33 -14.72 7.51 14.89
N ASN A 34 -13.87 6.74 14.20
CA ASN A 34 -13.89 5.28 14.28
C ASN A 34 -13.58 4.77 15.69
N ARG A 35 -12.63 5.39 16.39
CA ARG A 35 -12.33 5.03 17.79
C ARG A 35 -13.52 5.27 18.71
N GLN A 36 -14.30 6.33 18.49
CA GLN A 36 -15.53 6.57 19.25
C GLN A 36 -16.59 5.51 18.95
N ALA A 37 -16.83 5.20 17.68
CA ALA A 37 -17.80 4.19 17.26
C ALA A 37 -17.44 2.77 17.77
N ILE A 38 -16.17 2.37 17.67
CA ILE A 38 -15.69 1.08 18.22
C ILE A 38 -15.85 1.05 19.75
N ARG A 39 -15.58 2.16 20.45
CA ARG A 39 -15.77 2.23 21.90
C ARG A 39 -17.23 2.08 22.30
N ALA A 40 -18.15 2.71 21.57
CA ALA A 40 -19.58 2.57 21.78
C ALA A 40 -20.00 1.10 21.58
N ALA A 41 -19.59 0.47 20.46
CA ALA A 41 -19.87 -0.94 20.20
C ALA A 41 -19.35 -1.88 21.31
N VAL A 42 -18.12 -1.66 21.77
CA VAL A 42 -17.52 -2.45 22.86
C VAL A 42 -18.23 -2.21 24.20
N ALA A 43 -18.65 -0.97 24.48
CA ALA A 43 -19.42 -0.65 25.68
C ALA A 43 -20.78 -1.35 25.67
N GLU A 44 -21.48 -1.35 24.53
CA GLU A 44 -22.75 -2.05 24.34
C GLU A 44 -22.59 -3.57 24.60
N VAL A 45 -21.55 -4.20 24.02
CA VAL A 45 -21.27 -5.62 24.27
C VAL A 45 -21.00 -5.91 25.75
N ARG A 46 -20.28 -5.02 26.45
CA ARG A 46 -20.03 -5.18 27.89
C ARG A 46 -21.29 -5.05 28.72
N GLN A 47 -22.16 -4.10 28.40
CA GLN A 47 -23.46 -3.94 29.06
C GLN A 47 -24.32 -5.18 28.85
N ASN A 48 -24.46 -5.65 27.60
CA ASN A 48 -25.19 -6.88 27.27
C ASN A 48 -24.66 -8.09 28.05
N LEU A 49 -23.34 -8.22 28.24
CA LEU A 49 -22.76 -9.30 29.04
C LEU A 49 -23.06 -9.17 30.53
N GLN A 50 -23.11 -7.96 31.09
CA GLN A 50 -23.48 -7.73 32.48
C GLN A 50 -24.97 -8.01 32.71
N ASP A 51 -25.82 -7.52 31.80
CA ASP A 51 -27.26 -7.72 31.86
C ASP A 51 -27.62 -9.21 31.71
N ALA A 52 -26.93 -9.94 30.83
CA ALA A 52 -27.11 -11.39 30.71
C ALA A 52 -26.71 -12.17 31.98
N ARG A 53 -25.67 -11.71 32.71
CA ARG A 53 -25.28 -12.33 33.99
C ARG A 53 -26.31 -12.07 35.07
N ARG A 54 -26.81 -10.83 35.16
CA ARG A 54 -27.87 -10.47 36.11
C ARG A 54 -29.15 -11.22 35.81
N ALA A 55 -29.56 -11.26 34.54
CA ALA A 55 -30.75 -12.00 34.11
C ALA A 55 -30.68 -13.47 34.51
N ARG A 56 -29.54 -14.13 34.28
CA ARG A 56 -29.35 -15.53 34.69
C ARG A 56 -29.50 -15.74 36.20
N GLN A 57 -29.00 -14.82 37.01
CA GLN A 57 -29.12 -14.90 38.47
C GLN A 57 -30.58 -14.69 38.91
N GLU A 58 -31.24 -13.66 38.40
CA GLU A 58 -32.65 -13.38 38.69
C GLU A 58 -33.56 -14.54 38.26
N ASP A 59 -33.34 -15.12 37.08
CA ASP A 59 -34.12 -16.25 36.59
C ASP A 59 -33.95 -17.50 37.48
N TRP A 60 -32.76 -17.68 38.06
CA TRP A 60 -32.48 -18.75 39.01
C TRP A 60 -33.16 -18.53 40.38
N GLU A 61 -33.09 -17.31 40.90
CA GLU A 61 -33.66 -16.94 42.22
C GLU A 61 -35.20 -16.89 42.19
N LEU A 62 -35.77 -16.36 41.11
CA LEU A 62 -37.20 -16.13 40.96
C LEU A 62 -37.95 -17.34 40.39
N GLY A 63 -37.27 -18.24 39.67
CA GLY A 63 -37.87 -19.45 39.10
C GLY A 63 -39.14 -19.16 38.29
N PRO A 64 -40.34 -19.58 38.73
CA PRO A 64 -41.59 -19.36 37.98
C PRO A 64 -42.04 -17.89 37.90
N ILE A 65 -41.54 -17.01 38.77
CA ILE A 65 -41.87 -15.58 38.77
C ILE A 65 -40.80 -14.71 38.07
N ALA A 66 -39.94 -15.33 37.26
CA ALA A 66 -38.94 -14.61 36.49
C ALA A 66 -39.59 -13.59 35.53
N PRO A 67 -39.05 -12.36 35.45
CA PRO A 67 -39.64 -11.31 34.62
C PRO A 67 -39.50 -11.64 33.12
N LYS A 68 -40.59 -11.48 32.37
CA LYS A 68 -40.57 -11.66 30.92
C LYS A 68 -39.92 -10.44 30.27
N ARG A 69 -38.65 -10.58 29.83
CA ARG A 69 -37.87 -9.49 29.22
C ARG A 69 -38.13 -9.32 27.71
N ASP A 70 -38.66 -10.36 27.06
CA ASP A 70 -38.90 -10.41 25.61
C ASP A 70 -40.23 -9.75 25.17
N LEU A 71 -40.79 -8.85 25.98
CA LEU A 71 -42.08 -8.20 25.69
C LEU A 71 -42.00 -7.14 24.58
N GLY A 72 -40.86 -6.99 23.89
CA GLY A 72 -40.69 -6.08 22.74
C GLY A 72 -40.56 -4.58 23.08
N PHE A 73 -40.98 -4.15 24.26
CA PHE A 73 -40.93 -2.72 24.66
C PHE A 73 -39.54 -2.22 25.05
N ASN A 74 -38.65 -3.12 25.51
CA ASN A 74 -37.38 -2.74 26.14
C ASN A 74 -36.17 -2.93 25.23
N GLY A 75 -36.37 -3.38 23.99
CA GLY A 75 -35.26 -3.69 23.06
C GLY A 75 -34.29 -4.76 23.59
N TYR A 76 -34.76 -5.67 24.46
CA TYR A 76 -33.91 -6.64 25.12
C TYR A 76 -33.24 -7.58 24.10
N GLY A 77 -31.93 -7.77 24.23
CA GLY A 77 -31.15 -8.61 23.32
C GLY A 77 -30.92 -8.03 21.92
N MET A 78 -31.42 -6.82 21.64
CA MET A 78 -31.20 -6.12 20.37
C MET A 78 -29.90 -5.33 20.42
N PHE A 79 -29.25 -5.17 19.27
CA PHE A 79 -28.07 -4.32 19.17
C PHE A 79 -28.39 -3.01 18.44
N SER A 80 -27.76 -1.91 18.86
CA SER A 80 -28.01 -0.57 18.31
C SER A 80 -26.86 -0.04 17.47
N GLU A 81 -25.62 -0.40 17.80
CA GLU A 81 -24.45 0.22 17.17
C GLU A 81 -24.18 -0.35 15.76
N GLY A 82 -24.12 0.52 14.75
CA GLY A 82 -23.90 0.13 13.35
C GLY A 82 -22.56 -0.55 13.09
N VAL A 83 -21.53 -0.29 13.90
CA VAL A 83 -20.23 -0.98 13.79
C VAL A 83 -20.35 -2.49 14.07
N ARG A 84 -21.44 -2.94 14.72
CA ARG A 84 -21.69 -4.37 14.95
C ARG A 84 -22.14 -5.10 13.68
N THR A 85 -22.75 -4.42 12.72
CA THR A 85 -23.18 -5.00 11.43
C THR A 85 -22.13 -4.82 10.34
N ASP A 86 -21.39 -3.73 10.36
CA ASP A 86 -20.29 -3.50 9.43
C ASP A 86 -19.04 -3.04 10.19
N TRP A 87 -18.06 -3.93 10.27
CA TRP A 87 -16.78 -3.62 10.90
C TRP A 87 -15.98 -2.56 10.14
N SER A 88 -16.27 -2.31 8.87
CA SER A 88 -15.62 -1.26 8.07
C SER A 88 -16.20 0.13 8.32
N ASN A 89 -17.31 0.23 9.06
CA ASN A 89 -18.03 1.47 9.34
C ASN A 89 -18.25 2.28 8.05
N TYR A 90 -18.91 1.69 7.06
CA TYR A 90 -19.14 2.27 5.73
C TYR A 90 -17.83 2.61 4.98
N GLY A 91 -16.83 1.74 5.08
CA GLY A 91 -15.52 1.92 4.43
C GLY A 91 -14.62 3.00 5.07
N LEU A 92 -15.04 3.62 6.17
CA LEU A 92 -14.24 4.62 6.87
C LEU A 92 -13.15 4.00 7.74
N TYR A 93 -13.31 2.73 8.13
CA TYR A 93 -12.38 2.01 9.00
C TYR A 93 -11.68 0.88 8.27
N ASN A 94 -10.35 0.98 8.23
CA ASN A 94 -9.48 -0.12 7.86
C ASN A 94 -8.79 -0.67 9.12
N PRO A 95 -9.00 -1.95 9.47
CA PRO A 95 -8.28 -2.58 10.57
C PRO A 95 -6.77 -2.58 10.31
N ARG A 96 -6.00 -2.72 11.40
CA ARG A 96 -4.54 -2.83 11.29
C ARG A 96 -4.16 -3.97 10.34
N PRO A 97 -3.16 -3.78 9.46
CA PRO A 97 -2.80 -4.78 8.46
C PRO A 97 -2.40 -6.13 9.08
N GLU A 98 -1.84 -6.13 10.28
CA GLU A 98 -1.51 -7.36 11.03
C GLU A 98 -2.76 -8.18 11.38
N ILE A 99 -3.87 -7.53 11.74
CA ILE A 99 -5.13 -8.19 12.07
C ILE A 99 -5.74 -8.79 10.80
N LEU A 100 -5.70 -8.04 9.68
CA LEU A 100 -6.16 -8.55 8.38
C LEU A 100 -5.36 -9.77 7.93
N ARG A 101 -4.03 -9.71 8.04
CA ARG A 101 -3.16 -10.84 7.71
C ARG A 101 -3.51 -12.08 8.54
N LYS A 102 -3.77 -11.92 9.84
CA LYS A 102 -4.21 -13.03 10.70
C LYS A 102 -5.57 -13.58 10.28
N ARG A 103 -6.54 -12.71 10.01
CA ARG A 103 -7.89 -13.11 9.58
C ARG A 103 -7.89 -13.90 8.28
N CYS A 104 -7.06 -13.50 7.32
CA CYS A 104 -6.98 -14.12 6.00
C CYS A 104 -5.86 -15.16 5.87
N ALA A 105 -5.12 -15.47 6.95
CA ALA A 105 -3.90 -16.28 6.89
C ALA A 105 -4.16 -17.67 6.31
N TRP A 106 -5.24 -18.31 6.75
CA TRP A 106 -5.58 -19.67 6.31
C TRP A 106 -6.10 -19.72 4.87
N ALA A 107 -6.53 -18.60 4.29
CA ALA A 107 -7.21 -18.53 2.99
C ALA A 107 -6.37 -17.82 1.90
N GLY A 108 -5.05 -18.00 1.91
CA GLY A 108 -4.13 -17.42 0.91
C GLY A 108 -3.66 -15.98 1.18
N GLY A 109 -4.26 -15.27 2.14
CA GLY A 109 -3.86 -13.92 2.56
C GLY A 109 -4.74 -12.79 2.03
N VAL A 110 -4.31 -11.54 2.24
CA VAL A 110 -5.13 -10.34 1.98
C VAL A 110 -5.22 -10.03 0.47
N ASN A 111 -4.13 -10.22 -0.28
CA ASN A 111 -4.07 -9.87 -1.70
C ASN A 111 -4.63 -10.97 -2.60
N GLN A 112 -4.52 -12.23 -2.18
CA GLN A 112 -4.89 -13.42 -2.95
C GLN A 112 -5.83 -14.30 -2.11
N LEU A 113 -6.95 -13.71 -1.69
CA LEU A 113 -7.95 -14.43 -0.90
C LEU A 113 -8.53 -15.58 -1.73
N SER A 114 -8.54 -16.79 -1.17
CA SER A 114 -8.96 -18.03 -1.84
C SER A 114 -10.42 -18.42 -1.55
N LEU A 115 -11.27 -17.42 -1.26
CA LEU A 115 -12.69 -17.57 -0.95
C LEU A 115 -13.52 -16.71 -1.90
N ALA A 116 -14.65 -17.25 -2.33
CA ALA A 116 -15.60 -16.55 -3.20
C ALA A 116 -17.00 -16.53 -2.59
N VAL A 117 -17.85 -15.67 -3.14
CA VAL A 117 -19.28 -15.66 -2.86
C VAL A 117 -19.87 -17.00 -3.30
N SER A 118 -20.87 -17.48 -2.56
CA SER A 118 -21.53 -18.78 -2.74
C SER A 118 -20.71 -20.03 -2.37
N ASP A 119 -19.47 -19.89 -1.91
CA ASP A 119 -18.73 -21.02 -1.32
C ASP A 119 -19.44 -21.53 -0.06
N ARG A 120 -19.44 -22.87 0.13
CA ARG A 120 -19.94 -23.53 1.33
C ARG A 120 -18.89 -23.46 2.43
N VAL A 121 -19.25 -22.92 3.58
CA VAL A 121 -18.34 -22.76 4.72
C VAL A 121 -18.95 -23.27 6.00
N VAL A 122 -18.11 -23.80 6.89
CA VAL A 122 -18.47 -24.17 8.26
C VAL A 122 -18.02 -23.09 9.23
N ILE A 123 -18.88 -22.79 10.19
CA ILE A 123 -18.60 -21.84 11.27
C ILE A 123 -17.80 -22.56 12.36
N MET A 124 -16.61 -22.06 12.70
CA MET A 124 -15.73 -22.63 13.72
C MET A 124 -15.94 -22.03 15.10
N ASP A 125 -16.36 -20.76 15.17
CA ASP A 125 -16.51 -19.99 16.41
C ASP A 125 -17.85 -19.26 16.49
N GLY A 126 -18.33 -19.05 17.71
CA GLY A 126 -19.59 -18.35 18.00
C GLY A 126 -20.77 -19.28 18.30
N PRO A 127 -21.99 -18.72 18.44
CA PRO A 127 -23.20 -19.48 18.81
C PRO A 127 -23.59 -20.55 17.79
N ASP A 128 -23.33 -20.28 16.49
CA ASP A 128 -23.67 -21.16 15.38
C ASP A 128 -22.51 -22.10 14.97
N LYS A 129 -21.60 -22.41 15.89
CA LYS A 129 -20.46 -23.31 15.66
C LYS A 129 -20.91 -24.68 15.14
N GLY A 130 -20.23 -25.17 14.11
CA GLY A 130 -20.47 -26.47 13.47
C GLY A 130 -21.55 -26.44 12.38
N LYS A 131 -22.28 -25.33 12.22
CA LYS A 131 -23.26 -25.19 11.13
C LYS A 131 -22.57 -24.81 9.82
N ILE A 132 -23.13 -25.32 8.72
CA ILE A 132 -22.65 -25.06 7.36
C ILE A 132 -23.60 -24.04 6.72
N ASP A 133 -23.03 -23.05 6.05
CA ASP A 133 -23.78 -22.03 5.31
C ASP A 133 -23.03 -21.61 4.04
N ARG A 134 -23.67 -20.77 3.22
CA ARG A 134 -23.04 -20.15 2.05
C ARG A 134 -22.64 -18.71 2.34
N ILE A 135 -21.54 -18.31 1.71
CA ILE A 135 -21.07 -16.93 1.75
C ILE A 135 -21.99 -16.04 0.90
N LYS A 136 -22.58 -15.01 1.53
CA LYS A 136 -23.39 -14.00 0.85
C LYS A 136 -22.53 -12.87 0.28
N SER A 137 -21.63 -12.32 1.10
CA SER A 137 -20.73 -11.25 0.66
C SER A 137 -19.41 -11.29 1.43
N ILE A 138 -18.34 -10.84 0.78
CA ILE A 138 -16.99 -10.79 1.33
C ILE A 138 -16.52 -9.34 1.34
N ASN A 139 -16.11 -8.85 2.51
CA ASN A 139 -15.44 -7.57 2.64
C ASN A 139 -13.94 -7.81 2.86
N ILE A 140 -13.17 -7.69 1.77
CA ILE A 140 -11.72 -7.91 1.77
C ILE A 140 -10.99 -6.84 2.62
N GLN A 141 -11.46 -5.59 2.57
CA GLN A 141 -10.82 -4.47 3.26
C GLN A 141 -10.87 -4.62 4.78
N ALA A 142 -11.99 -5.12 5.31
CA ALA A 142 -12.17 -5.36 6.74
C ALA A 142 -11.90 -6.81 7.17
N GLY A 143 -11.73 -7.74 6.23
CA GLY A 143 -11.42 -9.15 6.48
C GLY A 143 -12.57 -9.89 7.17
N HIS A 144 -13.81 -9.64 6.74
CA HIS A 144 -14.99 -10.30 7.27
C HIS A 144 -15.93 -10.76 6.15
N VAL A 145 -16.82 -11.68 6.49
CA VAL A 145 -17.77 -12.32 5.58
C VAL A 145 -19.16 -12.24 6.20
N THR A 146 -20.18 -12.07 5.37
CA THR A 146 -21.57 -12.26 5.78
C THR A 146 -22.12 -13.54 5.18
N LEU A 147 -22.88 -14.28 5.99
CA LEU A 147 -23.52 -15.52 5.57
C LEU A 147 -24.97 -15.25 5.17
N GLU A 148 -25.58 -16.17 4.42
CA GLU A 148 -26.96 -16.04 3.95
C GLU A 148 -27.97 -16.25 5.09
N THR A 149 -27.78 -17.31 5.88
CA THR A 149 -28.82 -17.87 6.76
C THR A 149 -28.45 -17.78 8.25
N HIS A 150 -27.20 -18.05 8.58
CA HIS A 150 -26.69 -18.19 9.95
C HIS A 150 -25.99 -16.92 10.44
N ASN A 151 -25.71 -16.86 11.75
CA ASN A 151 -25.12 -15.73 12.44
C ASN A 151 -25.90 -14.43 12.21
N ARG A 152 -27.22 -14.48 12.45
CA ARG A 152 -28.10 -13.32 12.34
C ARG A 152 -28.42 -12.79 13.73
N ALA A 153 -28.52 -11.48 13.86
CA ALA A 153 -28.94 -10.83 15.08
C ALA A 153 -29.99 -9.75 14.80
N ILE A 154 -30.78 -9.42 15.81
CA ILE A 154 -31.83 -8.42 15.70
C ILE A 154 -31.22 -7.04 15.95
N SER A 155 -31.23 -6.19 14.93
CA SER A 155 -30.82 -4.79 15.05
C SER A 155 -32.02 -3.95 15.48
N SER A 156 -31.80 -3.01 16.40
CA SER A 156 -32.71 -1.90 16.60
C SER A 156 -32.81 -1.08 15.33
N GLY A 157 -34.04 -0.79 14.89
CA GLY A 157 -34.26 0.12 13.78
C GLY A 157 -33.73 1.50 14.13
N MET A 158 -33.05 2.14 13.18
CA MET A 158 -32.72 3.55 13.34
C MET A 158 -33.99 4.38 13.12
N PHE A 159 -34.18 5.42 13.93
CA PHE A 159 -35.29 6.38 13.80
C PHE A 159 -36.71 5.79 13.99
N GLY A 160 -36.89 4.87 14.94
CA GLY A 160 -38.22 4.34 15.28
C GLY A 160 -38.76 3.28 14.33
N ASN A 161 -37.93 2.78 13.41
CA ASN A 161 -38.26 1.61 12.59
C ASN A 161 -38.30 0.33 13.44
N ASP A 162 -39.10 -0.63 12.98
CA ASP A 162 -39.20 -1.94 13.61
C ASP A 162 -37.85 -2.68 13.63
N SER A 163 -37.69 -3.52 14.63
CA SER A 163 -36.54 -4.40 14.78
C SER A 163 -36.44 -5.36 13.58
N ARG A 164 -35.24 -5.50 12.99
CA ARG A 164 -35.01 -6.38 11.84
C ARG A 164 -33.86 -7.36 12.08
N SER A 165 -34.02 -8.58 11.61
CA SER A 165 -32.96 -9.59 11.62
C SER A 165 -31.96 -9.29 10.52
N GLN A 166 -30.72 -8.96 10.89
CA GLN A 166 -29.62 -8.69 9.97
C GLN A 166 -28.50 -9.74 10.13
N PRO A 167 -27.81 -10.11 9.04
CA PRO A 167 -26.62 -10.95 9.14
C PRO A 167 -25.51 -10.17 9.86
N MET A 168 -24.89 -10.80 10.85
CA MET A 168 -23.71 -10.27 11.51
C MET A 168 -22.44 -10.69 10.76
N PRO A 169 -21.44 -9.80 10.67
CA PRO A 169 -20.17 -10.11 10.04
C PRO A 169 -19.37 -11.12 10.88
N LEU A 170 -18.82 -12.13 10.22
CA LEU A 170 -17.87 -13.08 10.79
C LEU A 170 -16.47 -12.81 10.26
N ALA A 171 -15.45 -12.95 11.12
CA ALA A 171 -14.08 -12.90 10.65
C ALA A 171 -13.81 -14.08 9.69
N ILE A 172 -12.98 -13.87 8.66
CA ILE A 172 -12.58 -14.95 7.74
C ILE A 172 -11.93 -16.12 8.50
N ASP A 173 -11.22 -15.85 9.60
CA ASP A 173 -10.62 -16.90 10.44
C ASP A 173 -11.64 -17.72 11.27
N ALA A 174 -12.85 -17.21 11.46
CA ALA A 174 -13.90 -17.95 12.18
C ALA A 174 -14.65 -18.96 11.29
N ILE A 175 -14.30 -19.06 10.01
CA ILE A 175 -14.93 -19.97 9.04
C ILE A 175 -13.90 -20.85 8.34
N ARG A 176 -14.31 -22.02 7.85
CA ARG A 176 -13.48 -22.90 7.02
C ARG A 176 -14.27 -23.38 5.80
N LEU A 177 -13.59 -23.57 4.67
CA LEU A 177 -14.21 -24.01 3.42
C LEU A 177 -14.62 -25.48 3.55
N VAL A 178 -15.83 -25.80 3.09
CA VAL A 178 -16.33 -27.18 3.00
C VAL A 178 -16.43 -27.55 1.53
N TYR A 179 -15.72 -28.59 1.13
CA TYR A 179 -15.73 -29.06 -0.25
C TYR A 179 -15.72 -30.59 -0.31
N PRO A 180 -16.50 -31.21 -1.20
CA PRO A 180 -16.46 -32.66 -1.41
C PRO A 180 -15.15 -33.07 -2.07
N ILE A 181 -14.37 -33.93 -1.41
CA ILE A 181 -13.14 -34.50 -1.96
C ILE A 181 -13.32 -36.02 -2.11
N THR A 182 -12.87 -36.56 -3.25
CA THR A 182 -12.75 -38.00 -3.49
C THR A 182 -11.49 -38.54 -2.83
N ASN A 183 -11.63 -39.53 -1.95
CA ASN A 183 -10.45 -40.24 -1.46
C ASN A 183 -9.91 -41.18 -2.56
N PRO A 184 -8.62 -41.10 -2.93
CA PRO A 184 -8.05 -41.92 -4.01
C PRO A 184 -8.09 -43.42 -3.73
N GLU A 185 -8.01 -43.86 -2.46
CA GLU A 185 -7.94 -45.27 -2.11
C GLU A 185 -9.33 -45.93 -2.07
N THR A 186 -10.35 -45.19 -1.61
CA THR A 186 -11.70 -45.74 -1.41
C THR A 186 -12.68 -45.34 -2.51
N GLY A 187 -12.36 -44.31 -3.31
CA GLY A 187 -13.24 -43.76 -4.34
C GLY A 187 -14.49 -43.04 -3.80
N VAL A 188 -14.67 -42.98 -2.48
CA VAL A 188 -15.86 -42.36 -1.85
C VAL A 188 -15.67 -40.84 -1.75
N THR A 189 -16.65 -40.08 -2.27
CA THR A 189 -16.75 -38.63 -2.07
C THR A 189 -17.28 -38.33 -0.67
N ARG A 190 -16.58 -37.45 0.06
CA ARG A 190 -17.05 -36.97 1.37
C ARG A 190 -16.85 -35.46 1.46
N ASP A 191 -17.78 -34.78 2.13
CA ASP A 191 -17.61 -33.37 2.47
C ASP A 191 -16.48 -33.24 3.50
N VAL A 192 -15.43 -32.50 3.16
CA VAL A 192 -14.26 -32.28 4.01
C VAL A 192 -14.17 -30.81 4.39
N VAL A 193 -13.84 -30.56 5.66
CA VAL A 193 -13.49 -29.22 6.15
C VAL A 193 -12.03 -28.95 5.84
N ILE A 194 -11.78 -27.91 5.05
CA ILE A 194 -10.44 -27.52 4.62
C ILE A 194 -9.84 -26.56 5.63
N HIS A 195 -8.70 -26.94 6.20
CA HIS A 195 -8.04 -26.16 7.22
C HIS A 195 -7.28 -24.95 6.68
N GLU A 196 -6.59 -25.12 5.55
CA GLU A 196 -5.74 -24.11 4.91
C GLU A 196 -5.91 -24.18 3.39
N LEU A 197 -5.85 -23.02 2.74
CA LEU A 197 -5.83 -22.82 1.30
C LEU A 197 -4.65 -21.93 0.95
N LYS A 198 -3.93 -22.30 -0.10
CA LYS A 198 -2.87 -21.47 -0.70
C LYS A 198 -3.25 -21.09 -2.12
N SER A 199 -2.81 -19.91 -2.53
CA SER A 199 -2.93 -19.46 -3.92
C SER A 199 -1.76 -19.97 -4.75
N ILE A 200 -2.05 -20.52 -5.92
CA ILE A 200 -1.08 -20.86 -6.96
C ILE A 200 -1.29 -19.90 -8.14
N PRO A 201 -0.22 -19.36 -8.75
CA PRO A 201 -0.36 -18.51 -9.92
C PRO A 201 -1.19 -19.18 -11.02
N ALA A 202 -2.02 -18.39 -11.73
CA ALA A 202 -2.85 -18.94 -12.79
C ALA A 202 -2.03 -19.66 -13.86
N ASN A 203 -2.57 -20.80 -14.28
CA ASN A 203 -2.13 -21.52 -15.46
C ASN A 203 -3.31 -21.68 -16.41
N MET A 204 -3.21 -21.07 -17.60
CA MET A 204 -4.26 -21.13 -18.62
C MET A 204 -4.44 -22.54 -19.20
N LYS A 205 -3.47 -23.44 -19.02
CA LYS A 205 -3.57 -24.85 -19.42
C LYS A 205 -4.27 -25.72 -18.37
N SER A 206 -4.61 -25.17 -17.20
CA SER A 206 -5.29 -25.93 -16.16
C SER A 206 -6.76 -26.18 -16.55
N PRO A 207 -7.33 -27.34 -16.21
CA PRO A 207 -8.72 -27.65 -16.54
C PRO A 207 -9.73 -26.73 -15.83
N ASN A 208 -9.31 -26.09 -14.73
CA ASN A 208 -10.16 -25.23 -13.91
C ASN A 208 -10.15 -23.76 -14.36
N MET A 209 -9.38 -23.40 -15.39
CA MET A 209 -9.26 -22.03 -15.89
C MET A 209 -10.05 -21.85 -17.19
N THR A 210 -11.25 -21.28 -17.08
CA THR A 210 -12.09 -20.89 -18.22
C THR A 210 -11.77 -19.46 -18.68
N LEU A 211 -12.15 -19.11 -19.91
CA LEU A 211 -11.98 -17.75 -20.45
C LEU A 211 -12.78 -16.72 -19.64
N ASP A 212 -14.02 -17.03 -19.29
CA ASP A 212 -14.88 -16.14 -18.49
C ASP A 212 -14.26 -15.85 -17.11
N ARG A 213 -13.67 -16.87 -16.49
CA ARG A 213 -12.93 -16.71 -15.23
C ARG A 213 -11.66 -15.87 -15.42
N TRP A 214 -10.98 -15.99 -16.54
CA TRP A 214 -9.77 -15.21 -16.83
C TRP A 214 -10.07 -13.71 -16.96
N GLU A 215 -11.21 -13.35 -17.56
CA GLU A 215 -11.60 -11.97 -17.78
C GLU A 215 -12.29 -11.35 -16.55
N HIS A 216 -13.21 -12.08 -15.92
CA HIS A 216 -14.09 -11.54 -14.88
C HIS A 216 -13.86 -12.13 -13.47
N GLY A 217 -13.06 -13.18 -13.36
CA GLY A 217 -12.88 -13.94 -12.12
C GLY A 217 -11.47 -13.85 -11.50
N TYR A 218 -11.21 -14.77 -10.57
CA TYR A 218 -9.94 -14.87 -9.86
C TYR A 218 -8.87 -15.57 -10.69
N LYS A 219 -7.73 -14.89 -10.89
CA LYS A 219 -6.57 -15.34 -11.69
C LYS A 219 -5.55 -16.17 -10.90
N TRP A 220 -5.97 -16.91 -9.88
CA TRP A 220 -5.12 -17.87 -9.17
C TRP A 220 -5.95 -19.07 -8.76
N ASP A 221 -5.33 -20.23 -8.71
CA ASP A 221 -5.98 -21.45 -8.26
C ASP A 221 -5.83 -21.60 -6.74
N ARG A 222 -6.85 -22.18 -6.12
CA ARG A 222 -6.86 -22.46 -4.69
C ARG A 222 -6.48 -23.92 -4.47
N ILE A 223 -5.34 -24.15 -3.83
CA ILE A 223 -4.83 -25.49 -3.52
C ILE A 223 -4.97 -25.78 -2.03
N VAL A 224 -5.35 -27.02 -1.71
CA VAL A 224 -5.25 -27.56 -0.35
C VAL A 224 -3.83 -28.08 -0.15
N PRO A 225 -3.02 -27.47 0.73
CA PRO A 225 -1.66 -27.95 0.99
C PRO A 225 -1.70 -29.35 1.61
N GLY A 226 -0.72 -30.19 1.26
CA GLY A 226 -0.61 -31.57 1.73
C GLY A 226 -1.27 -32.58 0.78
N ILE A 227 -2.55 -32.36 0.43
CA ILE A 227 -3.28 -33.23 -0.52
C ILE A 227 -3.01 -32.80 -1.97
N ASN A 228 -2.60 -31.55 -2.18
CA ASN A 228 -2.33 -30.93 -3.49
C ASN A 228 -3.53 -30.99 -4.46
N VAL A 229 -4.75 -30.99 -3.90
CA VAL A 229 -6.00 -30.93 -4.67
C VAL A 229 -6.33 -29.47 -4.93
N ILE A 230 -6.55 -29.15 -6.21
CA ILE A 230 -7.02 -27.84 -6.65
C ILE A 230 -8.53 -27.83 -6.54
N ILE A 231 -9.07 -26.87 -5.79
CA ILE A 231 -10.51 -26.68 -5.68
C ILE A 231 -10.94 -25.68 -6.74
N PRO A 232 -11.88 -26.04 -7.64
CA PRO A 232 -12.39 -25.11 -8.63
C PRO A 232 -13.11 -23.95 -7.95
N TRP A 233 -13.05 -22.77 -8.54
CA TRP A 233 -13.86 -21.64 -8.10
C TRP A 233 -15.33 -21.86 -8.43
N PRO A 234 -16.27 -21.24 -7.71
CA PRO A 234 -17.65 -21.20 -8.15
C PRO A 234 -17.75 -20.51 -9.52
N GLU A 235 -18.80 -20.85 -10.27
CA GLU A 235 -19.05 -20.28 -11.59
C GLU A 235 -19.23 -18.76 -11.50
N VAL A 236 -18.50 -18.04 -12.35
CA VAL A 236 -18.56 -16.58 -12.41
C VAL A 236 -19.73 -16.19 -13.30
N GLN A 237 -20.68 -15.44 -12.74
CA GLN A 237 -21.73 -14.81 -13.55
C GLN A 237 -21.09 -13.64 -14.30
N VAL A 238 -21.07 -13.71 -15.63
CA VAL A 238 -20.61 -12.61 -16.48
C VAL A 238 -21.57 -11.44 -16.26
N PRO A 239 -21.09 -10.25 -15.85
CA PRO A 239 -21.96 -9.09 -15.71
C PRO A 239 -22.61 -8.78 -17.06
N GLU A 240 -23.94 -8.76 -17.10
CA GLU A 240 -24.67 -8.30 -18.28
C GLU A 240 -24.46 -6.79 -18.40
N ALA A 241 -23.67 -6.38 -19.38
CA ALA A 241 -23.50 -4.98 -19.71
C ALA A 241 -24.73 -4.52 -20.50
N GLU A 242 -25.67 -3.86 -19.83
CA GLU A 242 -26.81 -3.21 -20.47
C GLU A 242 -26.32 -2.03 -21.31
N THR A 243 -26.73 -1.97 -22.57
CA THR A 243 -26.57 -0.78 -23.41
C THR A 243 -27.69 0.21 -23.12
N PHE A 244 -27.33 1.41 -22.70
CA PHE A 244 -28.25 2.51 -22.48
C PHE A 244 -28.35 3.39 -23.73
N GLU A 245 -29.45 4.14 -23.87
CA GLU A 245 -29.63 5.08 -25.01
C GLU A 245 -28.58 6.19 -25.05
N GLY A 246 -27.93 6.49 -23.92
CA GLY A 246 -26.82 7.44 -23.85
C GLY A 246 -25.46 6.85 -24.27
N ASP A 247 -25.37 5.54 -24.48
CA ASP A 247 -24.12 4.89 -24.88
C ASP A 247 -23.87 5.08 -26.38
N THR A 248 -22.60 5.23 -26.73
CA THR A 248 -22.18 5.30 -28.13
C THR A 248 -22.23 3.93 -28.78
N ILE A 249 -22.80 3.87 -29.99
CA ILE A 249 -22.85 2.65 -30.81
C ILE A 249 -21.41 2.21 -31.15
N ARG A 250 -21.15 0.90 -31.18
CA ARG A 250 -19.81 0.35 -31.47
C ARG A 250 -19.18 0.93 -32.74
N GLU A 251 -19.98 1.11 -33.79
CA GLU A 251 -19.50 1.68 -35.06
C GLU A 251 -18.91 3.09 -34.90
N THR A 252 -19.50 3.94 -34.07
CA THR A 252 -18.99 5.30 -33.84
C THR A 252 -17.76 5.32 -32.92
N VAL A 253 -17.65 4.35 -32.00
CA VAL A 253 -16.48 4.19 -31.12
C VAL A 253 -15.26 3.69 -31.90
N GLU A 254 -15.48 2.77 -32.83
CA GLU A 254 -14.43 2.15 -33.63
C GLU A 254 -14.02 2.99 -34.85
N GLU A 255 -14.78 4.04 -35.18
CA GLU A 255 -14.47 4.94 -36.28
C GLU A 255 -13.14 5.69 -36.03
N ARG A 256 -12.12 5.35 -36.82
CA ARG A 256 -10.79 5.97 -36.73
C ARG A 256 -10.76 7.33 -37.45
N SER A 257 -11.24 8.36 -36.77
CA SER A 257 -11.32 9.73 -37.30
C SER A 257 -10.04 10.57 -37.12
N PHE A 258 -9.14 10.18 -36.21
CA PHE A 258 -7.92 10.95 -35.93
C PHE A 258 -6.77 10.61 -36.90
N TYR A 259 -6.29 11.63 -37.61
CA TYR A 259 -5.16 11.56 -38.53
C TYR A 259 -3.99 12.41 -38.02
N TYR A 260 -2.77 11.88 -38.13
CA TYR A 260 -1.56 12.59 -37.72
C TYR A 260 -1.17 13.65 -38.77
N ASN A 261 -1.38 14.92 -38.44
CA ASN A 261 -0.91 16.06 -39.21
C ASN A 261 0.40 16.62 -38.62
N LEU A 262 1.35 17.00 -39.48
CA LEU A 262 2.61 17.62 -39.07
C LEU A 262 2.61 19.15 -39.25
N LEU A 263 1.93 19.64 -40.30
CA LEU A 263 1.94 21.06 -40.69
C LEU A 263 0.90 21.89 -39.95
N SER A 264 -0.20 21.28 -39.52
CA SER A 264 -1.23 21.92 -38.71
C SER A 264 -1.31 21.21 -37.35
N PRO A 265 -1.59 21.93 -36.26
CA PRO A 265 -1.87 21.29 -34.99
C PRO A 265 -3.19 20.50 -35.07
N PRO A 266 -3.38 19.46 -34.24
CA PRO A 266 -4.60 18.66 -34.24
C PRO A 266 -5.83 19.42 -33.72
N MET A 267 -5.61 20.52 -33.00
CA MET A 267 -6.64 21.42 -32.49
C MET A 267 -6.19 22.88 -32.65
N PRO A 268 -7.13 23.84 -32.76
CA PRO A 268 -6.82 25.26 -32.74
C PRO A 268 -5.95 25.69 -31.55
N GLU A 269 -5.03 26.62 -31.78
CA GLU A 269 -4.06 27.06 -30.75
C GLU A 269 -4.73 27.67 -29.51
N ASN A 270 -5.88 28.30 -29.67
CA ASN A 270 -6.64 28.90 -28.57
C ASN A 270 -7.02 27.88 -27.49
N ILE A 271 -7.28 26.63 -27.89
CA ILE A 271 -7.67 25.54 -26.99
C ILE A 271 -6.51 25.15 -26.06
N ILE A 272 -5.25 25.41 -26.45
CA ILE A 272 -4.09 25.11 -25.61
C ILE A 272 -4.16 25.89 -24.30
N ASP A 273 -4.64 27.13 -24.32
CA ASP A 273 -4.75 27.98 -23.13
C ASP A 273 -5.93 27.56 -22.23
N GLU A 274 -6.91 26.82 -22.76
CA GLU A 274 -7.99 26.18 -21.99
C GLU A 274 -7.54 24.87 -21.34
N LEU A 275 -6.86 24.01 -22.09
CA LEU A 275 -6.34 22.72 -21.60
C LEU A 275 -5.28 22.90 -20.51
N ARG A 276 -4.50 23.98 -20.59
CA ARG A 276 -3.49 24.32 -19.59
C ARG A 276 -3.45 25.81 -19.32
N ASN A 277 -3.30 26.17 -18.05
CA ASN A 277 -3.04 27.56 -17.69
C ASN A 277 -1.64 27.99 -18.19
N LYS A 278 -1.63 28.92 -19.16
CA LYS A 278 -0.44 29.55 -19.78
C LYS A 278 0.58 30.10 -18.77
N PHE A 279 0.10 30.61 -17.64
CA PHE A 279 0.90 31.26 -16.59
C PHE A 279 1.09 30.37 -15.36
N SER A 280 0.79 29.07 -15.48
CA SER A 280 0.96 28.12 -14.38
C SER A 280 2.43 28.04 -13.93
N LYS A 281 2.62 28.03 -12.60
CA LYS A 281 3.92 27.78 -11.97
C LYS A 281 4.45 26.36 -12.22
N PHE A 282 3.58 25.46 -12.69
CA PHE A 282 3.91 24.07 -13.04
C PHE A 282 4.24 23.89 -14.54
N ARG A 283 4.25 24.97 -15.33
CA ARG A 283 4.59 24.91 -16.75
C ARG A 283 6.04 24.44 -16.92
N THR A 284 6.24 23.37 -17.69
CA THR A 284 7.55 22.80 -18.03
C THR A 284 7.94 23.03 -19.48
N ARG A 285 6.96 23.11 -20.39
CA ARG A 285 7.16 23.35 -21.82
C ARG A 285 7.07 24.85 -22.10
N HIS A 286 8.22 25.49 -22.33
CA HIS A 286 8.35 26.92 -22.60
C HIS A 286 8.72 27.15 -24.07
N GLU A 287 8.35 28.32 -24.59
CA GLU A 287 8.79 28.75 -25.93
C GLU A 287 10.25 29.19 -25.89
N ASP A 288 10.96 29.06 -27.01
CA ASP A 288 12.40 29.36 -27.10
C ASP A 288 12.70 30.83 -26.75
N TRP A 289 11.86 31.78 -27.20
CA TRP A 289 12.03 33.19 -26.87
C TRP A 289 12.00 33.46 -25.36
N TYR A 290 11.17 32.71 -24.61
CA TYR A 290 11.05 32.86 -23.16
C TYR A 290 12.27 32.27 -22.45
N VAL A 291 12.80 31.17 -22.97
CA VAL A 291 14.03 30.55 -22.46
C VAL A 291 15.21 31.49 -22.69
N GLN A 292 15.35 32.03 -23.90
CA GLN A 292 16.39 32.99 -24.26
C GLN A 292 16.30 34.24 -23.37
N GLN A 293 15.10 34.81 -23.18
CA GLN A 293 14.90 35.96 -22.28
C GLN A 293 15.36 35.65 -20.85
N LYS A 294 15.08 34.44 -20.33
CA LYS A 294 15.50 34.05 -18.98
C LYS A 294 16.99 33.76 -18.88
N GLU A 295 17.63 33.39 -19.97
CA GLU A 295 19.07 33.17 -20.05
C GLU A 295 19.82 34.50 -20.17
N THR A 296 19.32 35.45 -20.97
CA THR A 296 19.89 36.80 -21.03
C THR A 296 19.74 37.56 -19.71
N GLU A 297 18.61 37.40 -18.99
CA GLU A 297 18.46 37.88 -17.61
C GLU A 297 19.53 37.28 -16.67
N ALA A 298 19.81 35.98 -16.77
CA ALA A 298 20.84 35.34 -15.94
C ALA A 298 22.26 35.80 -16.32
N MET A 299 22.53 35.99 -17.60
CA MET A 299 23.82 36.50 -18.09
C MET A 299 24.03 37.97 -17.71
N SER A 300 22.98 38.80 -17.74
CA SER A 300 23.09 40.21 -17.32
C SER A 300 23.30 40.35 -15.81
N GLU A 301 22.67 39.49 -15.00
CA GLU A 301 22.95 39.37 -13.57
C GLU A 301 24.42 39.01 -13.31
N GLN A 302 24.97 38.04 -14.07
CA GLN A 302 26.37 37.65 -13.98
C GLN A 302 27.31 38.76 -14.44
N ALA A 303 27.04 39.38 -15.58
CA ALA A 303 27.82 40.50 -16.10
C ALA A 303 27.83 41.69 -15.12
N ARG A 304 26.71 41.92 -14.41
CA ARG A 304 26.66 42.93 -13.34
C ARG A 304 27.57 42.55 -12.17
N LEU A 305 27.62 41.27 -11.78
CA LEU A 305 28.56 40.81 -10.76
C LEU A 305 30.02 40.91 -11.24
N ASP A 306 30.28 40.60 -12.51
CA ASP A 306 31.61 40.72 -13.12
C ASP A 306 32.04 42.18 -13.29
N SER A 307 31.13 43.12 -13.52
CA SER A 307 31.45 44.55 -13.54
C SER A 307 31.90 45.08 -12.16
N VAL A 308 31.60 44.36 -11.07
CA VAL A 308 32.18 44.70 -9.76
C VAL A 308 33.66 44.31 -9.72
N LYS A 309 34.08 43.30 -10.49
CA LYS A 309 35.50 42.92 -10.59
C LYS A 309 36.35 44.01 -11.26
N SER A 310 35.78 44.81 -12.17
CA SER A 310 36.50 45.95 -12.75
C SER A 310 36.74 47.11 -11.77
N MET A 311 36.17 47.04 -10.56
CA MET A 311 36.43 47.99 -9.46
C MET A 311 37.42 47.45 -8.42
N GLN A 312 38.13 46.35 -8.70
CA GLN A 312 39.13 45.80 -7.80
C GLN A 312 40.33 46.74 -7.63
N THR A 313 40.98 46.65 -6.47
CA THR A 313 42.25 47.37 -6.26
C THR A 313 43.43 46.58 -6.85
N PRO A 314 44.54 47.24 -7.24
CA PRO A 314 45.70 46.55 -7.83
C PRO A 314 46.27 45.43 -6.96
N LEU A 315 46.14 45.55 -5.63
CA LEU A 315 46.58 44.52 -4.68
C LEU A 315 45.68 43.28 -4.72
N GLN A 316 44.37 43.46 -4.95
CA GLN A 316 43.42 42.37 -5.12
C GLN A 316 43.65 41.60 -6.42
N GLU A 317 43.90 42.31 -7.53
CA GLU A 317 44.27 41.71 -8.83
C GLU A 317 45.55 40.87 -8.71
N PHE A 318 46.57 41.40 -8.01
CA PHE A 318 47.80 40.66 -7.74
C PHE A 318 47.56 39.38 -6.92
N HIS A 319 46.68 39.44 -5.92
CA HIS A 319 46.29 38.27 -5.13
C HIS A 319 45.46 37.25 -5.92
N GLU A 320 44.65 37.68 -6.89
CA GLU A 320 43.96 36.77 -7.82
C GLU A 320 44.96 36.07 -8.76
N MET A 321 45.89 36.82 -9.37
CA MET A 321 46.94 36.24 -10.21
C MET A 321 47.82 35.23 -9.46
N GLN A 322 48.17 35.50 -8.19
CA GLN A 322 48.93 34.53 -7.39
C GLN A 322 48.11 33.27 -7.08
N ARG A 323 46.80 33.40 -6.87
CA ARG A 323 45.92 32.25 -6.65
C ARG A 323 45.77 31.40 -7.90
N GLU A 324 45.66 32.01 -9.08
CA GLU A 324 45.64 31.30 -10.35
C GLU A 324 46.96 30.58 -10.62
N LYS A 325 48.11 31.23 -10.37
CA LYS A 325 49.43 30.59 -10.47
C LYS A 325 49.55 29.40 -9.53
N ARG A 326 49.15 29.56 -8.27
CA ARG A 326 49.20 28.47 -7.28
C ARG A 326 48.23 27.33 -7.61
N ALA A 327 47.07 27.64 -8.19
CA ALA A 327 46.11 26.63 -8.65
C ALA A 327 46.64 25.88 -9.90
N ALA A 328 47.34 26.57 -10.79
CA ALA A 328 47.95 25.98 -11.98
C ALA A 328 49.18 25.11 -11.65
N GLU A 329 49.94 25.46 -10.62
CA GLU A 329 51.06 24.66 -10.11
C GLU A 329 50.60 23.31 -9.50
N GLY A 330 49.33 23.19 -9.12
CA GLY A 330 48.77 21.97 -8.53
C GLY A 330 49.30 21.69 -7.13
N GLU A 331 48.88 20.57 -6.54
CA GLU A 331 49.44 20.11 -5.28
C GLU A 331 50.77 19.39 -5.55
N PRO A 332 51.86 19.69 -4.82
CA PRO A 332 53.13 19.02 -5.04
C PRO A 332 53.01 17.53 -4.67
N GLU A 333 53.27 16.66 -5.63
CA GLU A 333 53.33 15.22 -5.41
C GLU A 333 54.57 14.86 -4.58
N LEU A 334 54.39 14.10 -3.51
CA LEU A 334 55.52 13.59 -2.72
C LEU A 334 56.21 12.48 -3.53
N SER A 335 57.48 12.71 -3.90
CA SER A 335 58.33 11.69 -4.53
C SER A 335 58.47 10.47 -3.62
N ASP A 336 58.59 9.28 -4.22
CA ASP A 336 58.73 8.01 -3.50
C ASP A 336 59.88 8.00 -2.49
N GLU A 337 61.02 8.64 -2.79
CA GLU A 337 62.13 8.77 -1.83
C GLU A 337 61.78 9.56 -0.57
N MET A 338 60.88 10.55 -0.68
CA MET A 338 60.38 11.31 0.47
C MET A 338 59.38 10.49 1.28
N LEU A 339 58.59 9.66 0.61
CA LEU A 339 57.69 8.71 1.27
C LEU A 339 58.48 7.62 2.01
N GLU A 340 59.58 7.13 1.45
CA GLU A 340 60.49 6.19 2.11
C GLU A 340 61.16 6.82 3.33
N LYS A 341 61.63 8.07 3.23
CA LYS A 341 62.18 8.81 4.38
C LYS A 341 61.14 9.05 5.46
N LEU A 342 59.90 9.38 5.08
CA LEU A 342 58.78 9.49 6.01
C LEU A 342 58.47 8.13 6.66
N GLY A 343 58.49 7.04 5.89
CA GLY A 343 58.32 5.68 6.37
C GLY A 343 59.41 5.28 7.38
N ALA A 344 60.67 5.62 7.11
CA ALA A 344 61.79 5.39 8.02
C ALA A 344 61.66 6.17 9.33
N ILE A 345 61.21 7.43 9.28
CA ILE A 345 60.95 8.25 10.47
C ILE A 345 59.78 7.68 11.27
N ILE A 346 58.72 7.20 10.60
CA ILE A 346 57.57 6.55 11.22
C ILE A 346 58.01 5.25 11.91
N ALA A 347 58.81 4.42 11.25
CA ALA A 347 59.37 3.20 11.83
C ALA A 347 60.24 3.50 13.04
N GLN A 348 61.17 4.45 12.94
CA GLN A 348 62.02 4.86 14.07
C GLN A 348 61.22 5.39 15.26
N ARG A 349 60.18 6.20 15.01
CA ARG A 349 59.30 6.71 16.07
C ARG A 349 58.43 5.62 16.68
N LYS A 350 57.93 4.70 15.85
CA LYS A 350 57.17 3.52 16.30
C LYS A 350 58.04 2.60 17.14
N ASP A 351 59.29 2.34 16.73
CA ASP A 351 60.26 1.58 17.49
C ASP A 351 60.63 2.26 18.81
N ALA A 352 60.84 3.57 18.80
CA ALA A 352 61.08 4.35 20.01
C ALA A 352 59.86 4.32 20.95
N ALA A 353 58.64 4.40 20.41
CA ALA A 353 57.40 4.30 21.16
C ALA A 353 57.18 2.89 21.74
N LEU A 354 57.45 1.83 20.97
CA LEU A 354 57.39 0.44 21.38
C LEU A 354 58.43 0.11 22.46
N LYS A 355 59.67 0.63 22.34
CA LYS A 355 60.70 0.56 23.38
C LYS A 355 60.31 1.29 24.65
N LYS A 356 59.68 2.46 24.53
CA LYS A 356 59.16 3.23 25.67
C LYS A 356 57.93 2.56 26.33
N ALA A 357 57.16 1.80 25.56
CA ALA A 357 56.02 1.01 26.03
C ALA A 357 56.38 -0.40 26.52
N GLY A 358 57.64 -0.84 26.34
CA GLY A 358 58.14 -2.15 26.82
C GLY A 358 57.63 -3.37 26.06
N VAL A 359 57.16 -3.21 24.81
CA VAL A 359 56.57 -4.30 24.01
C VAL A 359 57.31 -4.44 22.67
N SER A 360 57.69 -5.66 22.29
CA SER A 360 58.29 -5.98 20.98
C SER A 360 57.22 -6.35 19.94
N GLU A 361 57.37 -5.86 18.70
CA GLU A 361 56.43 -6.11 17.61
C GLU A 361 56.50 -7.57 17.11
N VAL A 362 55.34 -8.23 16.96
CA VAL A 362 55.21 -9.57 16.37
C VAL A 362 55.07 -9.42 14.85
N ALA A 363 55.99 -10.01 14.08
CA ALA A 363 55.99 -9.95 12.63
C ALA A 363 54.72 -10.61 12.05
N ALA A 364 53.94 -9.83 11.29
CA ALA A 364 52.84 -10.35 10.50
C ALA A 364 53.37 -10.96 9.20
N THR A 365 53.08 -12.24 9.01
CA THR A 365 53.34 -13.06 7.82
C THR A 365 52.61 -12.55 6.58
N ASP A 366 53.29 -12.65 5.44
CA ASP A 366 52.89 -12.38 4.05
C ASP A 366 51.37 -12.36 3.77
N ALA A 367 50.90 -11.20 3.29
CA ALA A 367 49.64 -11.08 2.55
C ALA A 367 49.94 -10.47 1.19
N SER A 368 50.24 -11.34 0.21
CA SER A 368 50.25 -11.02 -1.21
C SER A 368 48.87 -10.54 -1.65
N LEU A 369 48.76 -9.27 -2.06
CA LEU A 369 47.62 -8.76 -2.82
C LEU A 369 47.92 -8.90 -4.33
N PRO A 370 46.94 -9.31 -5.16
CA PRO A 370 47.15 -9.57 -6.58
C PRO A 370 47.29 -8.27 -7.39
N SER A 371 48.11 -8.32 -8.44
CA SER A 371 48.34 -7.24 -9.40
C SER A 371 47.09 -6.89 -10.20
N SER A 372 46.59 -5.66 -10.04
CA SER A 372 45.62 -5.06 -10.96
C SER A 372 46.36 -4.47 -12.17
N THR A 373 46.44 -5.23 -13.25
CA THR A 373 46.74 -4.71 -14.59
C THR A 373 45.59 -3.84 -15.07
N THR A 374 45.77 -2.53 -15.08
CA THR A 374 44.88 -1.59 -15.77
C THR A 374 45.57 -1.18 -17.07
N THR A 375 45.17 -1.79 -18.19
CA THR A 375 45.49 -1.33 -19.53
C THR A 375 44.81 0.02 -19.82
N PRO A 376 45.49 0.99 -20.47
CA PRO A 376 44.86 2.22 -20.92
C PRO A 376 44.05 1.98 -22.21
N PRO A 377 42.98 2.74 -22.47
CA PRO A 377 42.28 2.69 -23.75
C PRO A 377 43.10 3.45 -24.80
N THR A 378 43.44 2.76 -25.89
CA THR A 378 43.83 3.38 -27.15
C THR A 378 42.62 4.06 -27.81
N GLN A 379 42.93 5.12 -28.54
CA GLN A 379 42.07 6.04 -29.30
C GLN A 379 40.91 5.41 -30.07
#